data_AF-A0A7U9T526-F1
#
_entry.id   AF-A0A7U9T526-F1
#
_cell.length_a   1.000
_cell.length_b   1.000
_cell.length_c   1.000
_cell.angle_alpha   90.00
_cell.angle_beta   90.00
_cell.angle_gamma   90.00
#
_symmetry.space_group_name_H-M   'P 1'
#
loop_
_entity.id
_entity.type
_entity.pdbx_description
1 polymer ?
#
loop_
_entity_poly.entity_id
_entity_poly.type
_entity_poly.pdbx_seq_one_letter_code
_entity_poly.pdbx_strand_id
1 'polypeptide(L)'
;MKLKKRAIYHLCLLCICILCIISIYYWRQHTMYTYPNEEVYINKIFENEIFVKGLPYQQGTWEEEYIIQINSTLVIKDSKGGIVDIHSLNRGDILLFDYTGPKNSRFSNGTILNGKKVNAHNFRLSEDKLNLKLWRLE
;
A
#
# COMPACT_ATOMS: atom_id res chain seq x y z
N MET A 1 -39.94 6.59 42.44
CA MET A 1 -39.71 5.43 41.54
C MET A 1 -39.49 5.79 40.07
N LYS A 2 -40.27 6.70 39.46
CA LYS A 2 -40.14 7.08 38.04
C LYS A 2 -38.77 7.66 37.66
N LEU A 3 -38.19 8.55 38.49
CA LEU A 3 -36.85 9.13 38.27
C LEU A 3 -35.71 8.10 38.26
N LYS A 4 -35.73 7.12 39.19
CA LYS A 4 -34.74 6.04 39.24
C LYS A 4 -34.78 5.15 37.98
N LYS A 5 -35.98 4.84 37.48
CA LYS A 5 -36.15 4.09 36.22
C LYS A 5 -35.64 4.87 34.99
N ARG A 6 -35.86 6.19 34.97
CA ARG A 6 -35.38 7.07 33.90
C ARG A 6 -33.85 7.20 33.91
N ALA A 7 -33.23 7.27 35.09
CA ALA A 7 -31.78 7.29 35.24
C ALA A 7 -31.13 5.97 34.78
N ILE A 8 -31.70 4.81 35.14
CA ILE A 8 -31.21 3.50 34.68
C ILE A 8 -31.33 3.40 33.15
N TYR A 9 -32.45 3.84 32.58
CA TYR A 9 -32.63 3.88 31.13
C TYR A 9 -31.57 4.73 30.43
N HIS A 10 -31.28 5.94 30.94
CA HIS A 10 -30.25 6.80 30.38
C HIS A 10 -28.84 6.22 30.55
N LEU A 11 -28.56 5.53 31.66
CA LEU A 11 -27.29 4.83 31.86
C LEU A 11 -27.11 3.68 30.83
N CYS A 12 -28.15 2.87 30.63
CA CYS A 12 -28.12 1.81 29.62
C CYS A 12 -27.94 2.38 28.20
N LEU A 13 -28.65 3.47 27.87
CA LEU A 13 -28.50 4.15 26.59
C LEU A 13 -27.07 4.66 26.39
N LEU A 14 -26.48 5.27 27.42
CA LEU A 14 -25.12 5.79 27.39
C LEU A 14 -24.10 4.65 27.20
N CYS A 15 -24.27 3.52 27.86
CA CYS A 15 -23.44 2.32 27.63
C CYS A 15 -23.54 1.81 26.18
N ILE A 16 -24.76 1.76 25.61
CA ILE A 16 -24.95 1.36 24.21
C ILE A 16 -24.28 2.36 23.26
N CYS A 17 -24.44 3.66 23.49
CA CYS A 17 -23.79 4.69 22.67
C CYS A 17 -22.26 4.57 22.71
N ILE A 18 -21.67 4.31 23.87
CA ILE A 18 -20.23 4.09 24.01
C ILE A 18 -19.79 2.84 23.23
N LEU A 19 -20.51 1.73 23.37
CA LEU A 19 -20.22 0.50 22.61
C LEU A 19 -20.31 0.75 21.11
N CYS A 20 -21.32 1.46 20.63
CA CYS A 20 -21.45 1.82 19.22
C CYS A 20 -20.29 2.68 18.73
N ILE A 21 -19.85 3.67 19.50
CA ILE A 21 -18.70 4.52 19.14
C ILE A 21 -17.42 3.68 19.05
N ILE A 22 -17.18 2.79 20.02
CA ILE A 22 -16.03 1.89 20.03
C ILE A 22 -16.08 0.95 18.81
N SER A 23 -17.25 0.36 18.52
CA SER A 23 -17.43 -0.50 17.35
C SER A 23 -17.22 0.24 16.04
N ILE A 24 -17.72 1.47 15.90
CA ILE A 24 -17.50 2.30 14.71
C ILE A 24 -16.02 2.68 14.58
N TYR A 25 -15.35 3.02 15.69
CA TYR A 25 -13.93 3.35 15.69
C TYR A 25 -13.07 2.13 15.33
N TYR A 26 -13.36 0.98 15.93
CA TYR A 26 -12.71 -0.29 15.61
C TYR A 26 -12.95 -0.68 14.15
N TRP A 27 -14.19 -0.59 13.69
CA TRP A 27 -14.53 -0.87 12.30
C TRP A 27 -13.79 0.08 11.38
N ARG A 28 -13.81 1.39 11.62
CA ARG A 28 -13.07 2.40 10.83
C ARG A 28 -11.57 2.14 10.77
N GLN A 29 -10.96 1.72 11.87
CA GLN A 29 -9.53 1.33 11.89
C GLN A 29 -9.26 0.06 11.06
N HIS A 30 -10.22 -0.88 11.03
CA HIS A 30 -10.10 -2.12 10.27
C HIS A 30 -10.63 -2.05 8.84
N THR A 31 -11.46 -1.05 8.48
CA THR A 31 -12.08 -0.88 7.16
C THR A 31 -11.63 0.36 6.41
N MET A 32 -10.69 1.16 6.94
CA MET A 32 -9.88 2.07 6.13
C MET A 32 -8.92 1.29 5.23
N TYR A 33 -9.47 0.44 4.37
CA TYR A 33 -8.87 0.00 3.11
C TYR A 33 -8.93 1.18 2.16
N THR A 34 -8.12 2.19 2.45
CA THR A 34 -7.79 3.17 1.42
C THR A 34 -6.90 2.40 0.45
N TYR A 35 -7.14 2.50 -0.86
CA TYR A 35 -6.20 2.04 -1.87
C TYR A 35 -5.29 3.23 -2.21
N PRO A 36 -4.23 3.53 -1.43
CA PRO A 36 -3.20 4.41 -1.95
C PRO A 36 -2.55 3.69 -3.14
N ASN A 37 -2.35 4.41 -4.23
CA ASN A 37 -1.34 3.99 -5.19
C ASN A 37 -0.01 4.10 -4.45
N GLU A 38 0.68 2.99 -4.25
CA GLU A 38 2.02 2.97 -3.68
C GLU A 38 3.02 3.04 -4.82
N GLU A 39 4.04 3.88 -4.67
CA GLU A 39 5.02 4.17 -5.71
C GLU A 39 6.40 3.64 -5.30
N VAL A 40 6.98 2.82 -6.16
CA VAL A 40 8.33 2.28 -6.03
C VAL A 40 9.10 2.50 -7.32
N TYR A 41 10.41 2.70 -7.25
CA TYR A 41 11.26 2.82 -8.43
C TYR A 41 12.12 1.57 -8.62
N ILE A 42 12.39 1.21 -9.88
CA ILE A 42 13.25 0.09 -10.23
C ILE A 42 14.71 0.43 -9.90
N ASN A 43 15.33 -0.35 -9.02
CA ASN A 43 16.74 -0.23 -8.66
C ASN A 43 17.62 -1.16 -9.50
N LYS A 44 17.22 -2.44 -9.64
CA LYS A 44 17.94 -3.47 -10.41
C LYS A 44 16.96 -4.48 -10.99
N ILE A 45 17.30 -5.05 -12.15
CA ILE A 45 16.51 -6.10 -12.82
C ILE A 45 17.42 -7.32 -13.01
N PHE A 46 16.95 -8.48 -12.59
CA PHE A 46 17.56 -9.79 -12.83
C PHE A 46 16.59 -10.68 -13.62
N GLU A 47 17.02 -11.88 -13.97
CA GLU A 47 16.23 -12.82 -14.79
C GLU A 47 14.90 -13.21 -14.13
N ASN A 48 14.88 -13.38 -12.81
CA ASN A 48 13.72 -13.89 -12.07
C ASN A 48 13.10 -12.86 -11.11
N GLU A 49 13.71 -11.69 -10.95
CA GLU A 49 13.31 -10.71 -9.94
C GLU A 49 13.66 -9.27 -10.31
N ILE A 50 12.82 -8.34 -9.87
CA ILE A 50 13.04 -6.91 -9.97
C ILE A 50 13.18 -6.36 -8.55
N PHE A 51 14.33 -5.73 -8.26
CA PHE A 51 14.55 -5.04 -7.01
C PHE A 51 14.06 -3.60 -7.15
N VAL A 52 13.16 -3.20 -6.25
CA VAL A 52 12.55 -1.88 -6.23
C VAL A 52 12.73 -1.22 -4.87
N LYS A 53 12.64 0.11 -4.82
CA LYS A 53 12.74 0.89 -3.58
C LYS A 53 11.61 1.91 -3.54
N GLY A 54 11.09 2.24 -2.37
CA GLY A 54 10.08 3.29 -2.29
C GLY A 54 10.66 4.67 -2.61
N LEU A 55 9.78 5.56 -3.04
CA LEU A 55 10.17 6.95 -3.31
C LEU A 55 10.47 7.72 -2.01
N PRO A 56 11.46 8.62 -2.00
CA PRO A 56 11.87 9.33 -0.79
C PRO A 56 10.82 10.30 -0.21
N TYR A 57 9.76 10.64 -0.94
CA TYR A 57 8.91 11.81 -0.64
C TYR A 57 7.54 11.51 -0.03
N GLN A 58 7.10 10.25 0.02
CA GLN A 58 5.81 9.94 0.65
C GLN A 58 6.03 9.36 2.05
N GLN A 59 5.61 10.16 3.03
CA GLN A 59 5.44 9.89 4.46
C GLN A 59 5.61 8.41 4.88
N GLY A 60 6.86 8.02 5.11
CA GLY A 60 7.30 7.09 6.14
C GLY A 60 6.72 5.67 6.12
N THR A 61 7.16 4.82 5.19
CA THR A 61 7.20 3.34 5.40
C THR A 61 8.00 2.56 4.35
N TRP A 62 8.41 3.17 3.22
CA TRP A 62 8.97 2.45 2.07
C TRP A 62 10.44 2.77 1.73
N GLU A 63 11.29 3.04 2.71
CA GLU A 63 12.72 3.36 2.45
C GLU A 63 13.58 2.11 2.14
N GLU A 64 13.00 0.91 2.27
CA GLU A 64 13.74 -0.34 2.14
C GLU A 64 13.73 -0.86 0.70
N GLU A 65 14.54 -1.89 0.44
CA GLU A 65 14.56 -2.57 -0.85
C GLU A 65 13.55 -3.73 -0.84
N TYR A 66 12.76 -3.84 -1.90
CA TYR A 66 11.69 -4.81 -2.05
C TYR A 66 11.88 -5.61 -3.35
N ILE A 67 11.18 -6.72 -3.45
CA ILE A 67 11.32 -7.66 -4.55
C ILE A 67 9.98 -7.80 -5.27
N ILE A 68 9.99 -7.76 -6.60
CA ILE A 68 8.89 -8.21 -7.45
C ILE A 68 9.38 -9.49 -8.15
N GLN A 69 8.69 -10.61 -7.93
CA GLN A 69 9.05 -11.87 -8.57
C GLN A 69 8.54 -11.90 -10.02
N ILE A 70 9.42 -12.22 -10.96
CA ILE A 70 9.04 -12.45 -12.36
C ILE A 70 8.50 -13.88 -12.44
N ASN A 71 7.19 -13.99 -12.68
CA ASN A 71 6.48 -15.26 -12.82
C ASN A 71 5.35 -15.12 -13.84
N SER A 72 4.62 -16.20 -14.10
CA SER A 72 3.53 -16.22 -15.09
C SER A 72 2.32 -15.34 -14.73
N THR A 73 2.25 -14.82 -13.51
CA THR A 73 1.15 -13.96 -13.05
C THR A 73 1.52 -12.49 -12.96
N LEU A 74 2.81 -12.13 -13.13
CA LEU A 74 3.25 -10.75 -13.12
C LEU A 74 2.75 -10.03 -14.39
N VAL A 75 1.96 -8.98 -14.19
CA VAL A 75 1.53 -8.08 -15.25
C VAL A 75 1.94 -6.66 -14.91
N ILE A 76 2.70 -6.05 -15.82
CA ILE A 76 3.07 -4.63 -15.75
C ILE A 76 2.37 -3.93 -16.91
N LYS A 77 1.61 -2.89 -16.60
CA LYS A 77 0.89 -2.08 -17.59
C LYS A 77 1.53 -0.72 -17.78
N ASP A 78 1.39 -0.11 -18.94
CA ASP A 78 1.69 1.31 -19.13
C ASP A 78 0.58 2.19 -18.53
N SER A 79 0.75 3.51 -18.60
CA SER A 79 -0.24 4.49 -18.15
C SER A 79 -1.57 4.42 -18.91
N LYS A 80 -1.58 3.84 -20.11
CA LYS A 80 -2.76 3.66 -20.97
C LYS A 80 -3.42 2.30 -20.79
N GLY A 81 -2.87 1.44 -19.93
CA GLY A 81 -3.37 0.09 -19.64
C GLY A 81 -2.87 -1.01 -20.57
N GLY A 82 -1.96 -0.72 -21.50
CA GLY A 82 -1.30 -1.69 -22.37
C GLY A 82 -0.29 -2.55 -21.60
N ILE A 83 -0.10 -3.81 -21.98
CA ILE A 83 0.88 -4.70 -21.32
C ILE A 83 2.29 -4.31 -21.79
N VAL A 84 3.21 -4.18 -20.84
CA VAL A 84 4.60 -3.81 -21.09
C VAL A 84 5.49 -5.03 -20.93
N ASP A 85 6.42 -5.18 -21.86
CA ASP A 85 7.46 -6.20 -21.78
C ASP A 85 8.44 -5.86 -20.64
N ILE A 86 8.70 -6.83 -19.78
CA ILE A 86 9.62 -6.71 -18.64
C ILE A 86 11.02 -6.33 -19.14
N HIS A 87 11.43 -6.80 -20.31
CA HIS A 87 12.75 -6.47 -20.89
C HIS A 87 12.87 -5.00 -21.36
N SER A 88 11.76 -4.28 -21.46
CA SER A 88 11.76 -2.85 -21.81
C SER A 88 11.94 -1.92 -20.59
N LEU A 89 11.87 -2.48 -19.38
CA LEU A 89 11.99 -1.73 -18.13
C LEU A 89 13.43 -1.30 -17.87
N ASN A 90 13.59 -0.11 -17.30
CA ASN A 90 14.88 0.48 -16.99
C ASN A 90 14.98 0.87 -15.51
N ARG A 91 16.21 0.95 -15.02
CA ARG A 91 16.51 1.52 -13.70
C ARG A 91 15.98 2.96 -13.63
N GLY A 92 15.23 3.27 -12.57
CA GLY A 92 14.60 4.57 -12.34
C GLY A 92 13.17 4.70 -12.89
N ASP A 93 12.66 3.71 -13.62
CA ASP A 93 11.23 3.65 -13.94
C ASP A 93 10.43 3.50 -12.64
N ILE A 94 9.32 4.23 -12.54
CA ILE A 94 8.43 4.22 -11.37
C ILE A 94 7.28 3.27 -11.65
N LEU A 95 7.07 2.34 -10.73
CA LEU A 95 5.96 1.40 -10.71
C LEU A 95 4.96 1.82 -9.62
N LEU A 96 3.70 1.86 -9.99
CA LEU A 96 2.56 2.04 -9.11
C LEU A 96 1.84 0.70 -8.92
N PHE A 97 1.40 0.43 -7.70
CA PHE A 97 0.48 -0.68 -7.44
C PHE A 97 -0.53 -0.29 -6.38
N ASP A 98 -1.67 -0.96 -6.42
CA ASP A 98 -2.75 -0.72 -5.47
C ASP A 98 -2.50 -1.58 -4.23
N TYR A 99 -2.25 -0.94 -3.08
CA TYR A 99 -2.03 -1.66 -1.83
C TYR A 99 -3.33 -1.77 -1.02
N THR A 100 -3.76 -3.00 -0.76
CA THR A 100 -5.01 -3.29 -0.03
C THR A 100 -4.76 -3.63 1.44
N GLY A 101 -3.91 -2.87 2.13
CA GLY A 101 -3.59 -3.14 3.52
C GLY A 101 -3.41 -1.89 4.38
N PRO A 102 -3.06 -2.06 5.66
CA PRO A 102 -2.92 -0.94 6.59
C PRO A 102 -1.89 0.07 6.08
N LYS A 103 -2.25 1.37 6.05
CA LYS A 103 -1.34 2.45 5.63
C LYS A 103 0.00 2.45 6.39
N ASN A 104 -0.01 1.95 7.63
CA ASN A 104 1.18 1.88 8.49
C ASN A 104 1.87 0.50 8.47
N SER A 105 1.58 -0.35 7.48
CA SER A 105 2.27 -1.63 7.32
C SER A 105 3.75 -1.39 7.05
N ARG A 106 4.60 -1.87 7.95
CA ARG A 106 6.05 -1.87 7.73
C ARG A 106 6.42 -3.10 6.91
N PHE A 107 6.88 -2.87 5.69
CA PHE A 107 7.55 -3.90 4.90
C PHE A 107 9.01 -3.94 5.28
N SER A 108 9.54 -5.16 5.39
CA SER A 108 10.96 -5.39 5.64
C SER A 108 11.71 -5.55 4.33
N ASN A 109 13.02 -5.37 4.39
CA ASN A 109 13.92 -5.53 3.27
C ASN A 109 13.77 -6.94 2.68
N GLY A 110 13.68 -7.03 1.36
CA GLY A 110 13.41 -8.27 0.64
C GLY A 110 11.95 -8.72 0.63
N THR A 111 11.00 -7.91 1.12
CA THR A 111 9.57 -8.26 1.02
C THR A 111 9.16 -8.37 -0.44
N ILE A 112 8.46 -9.47 -0.77
CA ILE A 112 7.91 -9.71 -2.10
C ILE A 112 6.57 -8.98 -2.26
N LEU A 113 6.51 -7.99 -3.15
CA LEU A 113 5.35 -7.12 -3.33
C LEU A 113 4.20 -7.82 -4.06
N ASN A 114 4.49 -8.66 -5.05
CA ASN A 114 3.48 -9.50 -5.71
C ASN A 114 3.21 -10.83 -4.99
N GLY A 115 3.59 -10.93 -3.71
CA GLY A 115 3.37 -12.09 -2.87
C GLY A 115 2.00 -12.09 -2.19
N LYS A 116 1.57 -13.26 -1.71
CA LYS A 116 0.26 -13.46 -1.02
C LYS A 116 0.02 -12.50 0.16
N LYS A 117 1.07 -12.02 0.81
CA LYS A 117 0.99 -11.13 1.99
C LYS A 117 0.63 -9.69 1.62
N VAL A 118 1.10 -9.21 0.47
CA VAL A 118 0.97 -7.80 0.05
C VAL A 118 -0.15 -7.62 -0.97
N ASN A 119 -0.49 -8.68 -1.72
CA ASN A 119 -1.58 -8.70 -2.71
C ASN A 119 -1.42 -7.66 -3.85
N ALA A 120 -0.19 -7.21 -4.13
CA ALA A 120 0.11 -6.28 -5.22
C ALA A 120 0.55 -7.05 -6.48
N HIS A 121 -0.39 -7.77 -7.10
CA HIS A 121 -0.09 -8.64 -8.23
C HIS A 121 0.06 -7.92 -9.57
N ASN A 122 -0.51 -6.71 -9.68
CA ASN A 122 -0.47 -5.90 -10.90
C ASN A 122 0.27 -4.59 -10.63
N PHE A 123 1.17 -4.20 -11.53
CA PHE A 123 1.87 -2.92 -11.48
C PHE A 123 1.54 -2.09 -12.71
N ARG A 124 1.66 -0.77 -12.57
CA ARG A 124 1.50 0.22 -13.64
C ARG A 124 2.76 1.07 -13.70
N LEU A 125 3.28 1.32 -14.89
CA LEU A 125 4.34 2.30 -15.10
C LEU A 125 3.76 3.70 -14.94
N SER A 126 4.45 4.52 -14.16
CA SER A 126 4.16 5.95 -14.08
C SER A 126 4.55 6.63 -15.39
N GLU A 127 3.82 7.69 -15.74
CA GLU A 127 4.27 8.62 -16.78
C GLU A 127 5.49 9.43 -16.32
N ASP A 128 5.64 9.56 -15.00
CA ASP A 128 6.78 10.22 -14.38
C ASP A 128 8.00 9.29 -14.33
N LYS A 129 9.18 9.85 -14.61
CA LYS A 129 10.46 9.17 -14.42
C LYS A 129 11.17 9.71 -13.18
N LEU A 130 11.82 8.83 -12.43
CA LEU A 130 12.61 9.23 -11.27
C LEU A 130 13.77 10.14 -11.71
N ASN A 131 13.79 11.37 -11.22
CA ASN A 131 14.91 12.29 -11.44
C ASN A 131 16.05 12.00 -10.44
N LEU A 132 16.94 11.06 -10.78
CA LEU A 132 18.04 10.61 -9.91
C LEU A 132 18.90 11.76 -9.34
N LYS A 133 19.10 12.85 -10.11
CA LYS A 133 19.83 14.05 -9.68
C LYS A 133 19.11 14.84 -8.60
N LEU A 134 17.81 15.05 -8.79
CA LEU A 134 16.96 15.74 -7.81
C LEU A 134 16.94 14.98 -6.48
N TRP A 135 17.03 13.64 -6.53
CA TRP A 135 16.97 12.76 -5.36
C TRP A 135 18.34 12.37 -4.77
N ARG A 136 19.46 12.84 -5.37
CA ARG A 136 20.84 12.51 -4.93
C ARG A 136 21.10 11.00 -4.82
N LEU A 137 20.59 10.23 -5.78
CA LEU A 137 20.76 8.77 -5.86
C LEU A 137 21.86 8.34 -6.86
N GLU A 138 22.66 9.30 -7.33
CA GLU A 138 23.84 9.10 -8.18
C GLU A 138 25.05 8.54 -7.41
#